data_AF-A0A8B6XXD8-F1
#
_entry.id   AF-A0A8B6XXD8-F1
#
_cell.length_a   1.000
_cell.length_b   1.000
_cell.length_c   1.000
_cell.angle_alpha   90.00
_cell.angle_beta   90.00
_cell.angle_gamma   90.00
#
_symmetry.space_group_name_H-M   'P 1'
#
loop_
_entity.id
_entity.type
_entity.pdbx_description
1 polymer ?
#
loop_
_entity_poly.entity_id
_entity_poly.type
_entity_poly.pdbx_seq_one_letter_code
_entity_poly.pdbx_strand_id
1 'polypeptide(L)'
;MGTVRSQFTHSGFCDRKHATDRLSSHEQSKDHIEAVWKTASRAKIAGRIDSELAHEMDRHEHYWQSLLKRLISVLKFVCERGLALRGDNETIGSPNYGNYLGLLELTEYDDFLGQHIKNLASCGSGHTNYLSSTVCEELVRLMGNRVLNETILRLKLPKYYSVSLDSTNIQL
;
A
#
# COMPACT_ATOMS: atom_id res chain seq x y z
N MET A 1 -8.80 -37.77 -31.07
CA MET A 1 -7.41 -37.70 -30.60
C MET A 1 -7.33 -38.47 -29.29
N GLY A 2 -6.56 -39.55 -29.25
CA GLY A 2 -6.55 -40.47 -28.11
C GLY A 2 -5.79 -39.88 -26.93
N THR A 3 -6.42 -39.88 -25.74
CA THR A 3 -5.80 -39.47 -24.49
C THR A 3 -4.59 -40.37 -24.20
N VAL A 4 -3.39 -39.80 -24.16
CA VAL A 4 -2.16 -40.53 -23.84
C VAL A 4 -2.26 -41.02 -22.40
N ARG A 5 -2.21 -42.33 -22.18
CA ARG A 5 -2.22 -42.91 -20.83
C ARG A 5 -0.90 -42.58 -20.14
N SER A 6 -0.99 -41.87 -19.02
CA SER A 6 0.16 -41.53 -18.18
C SER A 6 -0.05 -41.98 -16.74
N GLN A 7 1.05 -42.07 -15.99
CA GLN A 7 1.00 -42.35 -14.55
C GLN A 7 0.20 -41.30 -13.76
N PHE A 8 0.12 -40.07 -14.27
CA PHE A 8 -0.63 -38.96 -13.68
C PHE A 8 -2.14 -39.00 -13.98
N THR A 9 -2.58 -39.82 -14.95
CA THR A 9 -3.99 -39.87 -15.38
C THR A 9 -4.66 -41.19 -15.08
N HIS A 10 -3.92 -42.31 -14.98
CA HIS A 10 -4.54 -43.64 -14.98
C HIS A 10 -3.98 -44.66 -13.98
N SER A 11 -2.65 -44.75 -13.80
CA SER A 11 -2.04 -45.86 -13.05
C SER A 11 -1.42 -45.46 -11.70
N GLY A 12 -1.42 -44.17 -11.37
CA GLY A 12 -0.74 -43.65 -10.19
C GLY A 12 0.79 -43.63 -10.33
N PHE A 13 1.45 -42.92 -9.42
CA PHE A 13 2.89 -42.70 -9.41
C PHE A 13 3.52 -43.33 -8.16
N CYS A 14 4.34 -44.37 -8.34
CA CYS A 14 4.91 -45.15 -7.23
C CYS A 14 6.38 -44.83 -6.93
N ASP A 15 7.10 -44.18 -7.86
CA ASP A 15 8.52 -43.90 -7.74
C ASP A 15 8.80 -42.53 -7.09
N ARG A 16 8.51 -42.44 -5.78
CA ARG A 16 8.59 -41.17 -5.04
C ARG A 16 9.98 -40.52 -5.04
N LYS A 17 11.05 -41.31 -5.24
CA LYS A 17 12.43 -40.81 -5.27
C LYS A 17 12.71 -39.91 -6.48
N HIS A 18 12.02 -40.15 -7.59
CA HIS A 18 12.15 -39.35 -8.82
C HIS A 18 10.92 -38.46 -9.08
N ALA A 19 10.10 -38.21 -8.05
CA ALA A 19 8.84 -37.46 -8.19
C ALA A 19 9.06 -36.04 -8.70
N THR A 20 10.07 -35.34 -8.19
CA THR A 20 10.40 -33.97 -8.59
C THR A 20 10.81 -33.88 -10.06
N ASP A 21 11.68 -34.77 -10.52
CA ASP A 21 12.15 -34.77 -11.92
C ASP A 21 11.01 -35.10 -12.88
N ARG A 22 10.15 -36.04 -12.48
CA ARG A 22 8.96 -36.44 -13.25
C ARG A 22 7.89 -35.35 -13.27
N LEU A 23 7.70 -34.62 -12.17
CA LEU A 23 6.79 -33.49 -12.12
C LEU A 23 7.29 -32.35 -13.01
N SER A 24 8.58 -32.01 -12.94
CA SER A 24 9.18 -30.99 -13.80
C SER A 24 9.06 -31.35 -15.29
N SER A 25 9.30 -32.62 -15.64
CA SER A 25 9.12 -33.13 -17.01
C SER A 25 7.65 -33.05 -17.46
N HIS A 26 6.70 -33.30 -16.55
CA HIS A 26 5.26 -33.22 -16.83
C HIS A 26 4.80 -31.76 -17.01
N GLU A 27 5.26 -30.83 -16.16
CA GLU A 27 4.94 -29.40 -16.28
C GLU A 27 5.38 -28.81 -17.63
N GLN A 28 6.45 -29.35 -18.22
CA GLN A 28 6.95 -28.95 -19.54
C GLN A 28 6.32 -29.74 -20.70
N SER A 29 5.47 -30.73 -20.41
CA SER A 29 4.85 -31.57 -21.43
C SER A 29 3.77 -30.82 -22.20
N LYS A 30 3.57 -31.19 -23.48
CA LYS A 30 2.53 -30.60 -24.33
C LYS A 30 1.14 -30.76 -23.73
N ASP A 31 0.85 -31.92 -23.14
CA ASP A 31 -0.45 -32.23 -22.55
C ASP A 31 -0.74 -31.30 -21.35
N HIS A 32 0.24 -31.07 -20.48
CA HIS A 32 0.09 -30.15 -19.35
C HIS A 32 -0.10 -28.71 -19.85
N ILE A 33 0.75 -28.25 -20.77
CA ILE A 33 0.66 -26.90 -21.34
C ILE A 33 -0.71 -26.69 -22.01
N GLU A 34 -1.20 -27.67 -22.77
CA GLU A 34 -2.52 -27.61 -23.42
C GLU A 34 -3.66 -27.60 -22.38
N ALA A 35 -3.56 -28.40 -21.32
CA ALA A 35 -4.55 -28.42 -20.25
C ALA A 35 -4.58 -27.09 -19.46
N VAL A 36 -3.41 -26.52 -19.15
CA VAL A 36 -3.28 -25.20 -18.53
C VAL A 36 -3.87 -24.13 -19.44
N TRP A 37 -3.53 -24.16 -20.74
CA TRP A 37 -4.09 -23.23 -21.72
C TRP A 37 -5.61 -23.34 -21.79
N LYS A 38 -6.17 -24.54 -21.91
CA LYS A 38 -7.62 -24.77 -21.95
C LYS A 38 -8.28 -24.26 -20.68
N THR A 39 -7.68 -24.50 -19.52
CA THR A 39 -8.18 -24.00 -18.23
C THR A 39 -8.17 -22.47 -18.19
N ALA A 40 -7.07 -21.83 -18.58
CA ALA A 40 -6.96 -20.37 -18.66
C ALA A 40 -7.96 -19.77 -19.66
N SER A 41 -8.14 -20.41 -20.83
CA SER A 41 -9.09 -19.98 -21.85
C SER A 41 -10.54 -20.11 -21.37
N ARG A 42 -10.87 -21.21 -20.67
CA ARG A 42 -12.20 -21.39 -20.07
C ARG A 42 -12.47 -20.39 -18.96
N ALA A 43 -11.48 -20.11 -18.11
CA ALA A 43 -11.57 -19.06 -17.11
C ALA A 43 -11.84 -17.68 -17.72
N LYS A 44 -11.29 -17.40 -18.91
CA LYS A 44 -11.56 -16.17 -19.65
C LYS A 44 -12.98 -16.11 -20.24
N ILE A 45 -13.55 -17.24 -20.65
CA ILE A 45 -14.87 -17.31 -21.30
C ILE A 45 -16.02 -17.39 -20.28
N ALA A 46 -15.88 -18.24 -19.26
CA ALA A 46 -16.92 -18.51 -18.26
C ALA A 46 -16.83 -17.59 -17.03
N GLY A 47 -15.77 -16.77 -16.94
CA GLY A 47 -15.39 -16.07 -15.71
C GLY A 47 -14.73 -17.01 -14.70
N ARG A 48 -13.94 -16.45 -13.79
CA ARG A 48 -13.38 -17.19 -12.66
C ARG A 48 -14.31 -17.09 -11.44
N ILE A 49 -14.34 -18.13 -10.62
CA ILE A 49 -15.13 -18.14 -9.37
C ILE A 49 -14.64 -17.03 -8.42
N ASP A 50 -13.34 -16.73 -8.43
CA ASP A 50 -12.72 -15.69 -7.61
C ASP A 50 -12.69 -14.31 -8.27
N SER A 51 -13.41 -14.11 -9.39
CA SER A 51 -13.43 -12.82 -10.08
C SER A 51 -13.99 -11.69 -9.22
N GLU A 52 -15.07 -11.93 -8.47
CA GLU A 52 -15.63 -10.93 -7.55
C GLU A 52 -14.67 -10.62 -6.41
N LEU A 53 -14.02 -11.63 -5.83
CA LEU A 53 -13.03 -11.43 -4.77
C LEU A 53 -11.83 -10.61 -5.26
N ALA A 54 -11.32 -10.90 -6.46
CA ALA A 54 -10.25 -10.13 -7.07
C ALA A 54 -10.67 -8.68 -7.32
N HIS A 55 -11.91 -8.45 -7.75
CA HIS A 55 -12.46 -7.12 -7.95
C HIS A 55 -12.65 -6.38 -6.61
N GLU A 56 -13.07 -7.05 -5.53
CA GLU A 56 -13.11 -6.48 -4.19
C GLU A 56 -11.73 -6.06 -3.71
N MET A 57 -10.73 -6.92 -3.85
CA MET A 57 -9.34 -6.60 -3.49
C MET A 57 -8.83 -5.36 -4.23
N ASP A 58 -9.09 -5.29 -5.54
CA ASP A 58 -8.72 -4.15 -6.38
C ASP A 58 -9.44 -2.86 -5.93
N ARG A 59 -10.74 -2.94 -5.62
CA ARG A 59 -11.51 -1.81 -5.06
C ARG A 59 -10.90 -1.32 -3.74
N HIS A 60 -10.53 -2.22 -2.84
CA HIS A 60 -9.92 -1.89 -1.56
C HIS A 60 -8.52 -1.25 -1.74
N GLU A 61 -7.71 -1.78 -2.65
CA GLU A 61 -6.41 -1.20 -2.96
C GLU A 61 -6.54 0.23 -3.49
N HIS A 62 -7.40 0.44 -4.50
CA HIS A 62 -7.65 1.76 -5.07
C HIS A 62 -8.20 2.75 -4.04
N TYR A 63 -9.08 2.28 -3.15
CA TYR A 63 -9.61 3.07 -2.04
C TYR A 63 -8.50 3.58 -1.13
N TRP A 64 -7.64 2.70 -0.62
CA TRP A 64 -6.57 3.08 0.31
C TRP A 64 -5.48 3.92 -0.35
N GLN A 65 -5.12 3.61 -1.60
CA GLN A 65 -4.19 4.46 -2.37
C GLN A 65 -4.74 5.87 -2.54
N SER A 66 -6.05 5.99 -2.81
CA SER A 66 -6.72 7.27 -2.99
C SER A 66 -6.77 8.09 -1.70
N LEU A 67 -6.95 7.43 -0.56
CA LEU A 67 -6.88 8.07 0.76
C LEU A 67 -5.45 8.55 1.05
N LEU A 68 -4.45 7.66 0.95
CA LEU A 68 -3.05 7.97 1.27
C LEU A 68 -2.50 9.12 0.43
N LYS A 69 -2.85 9.20 -0.86
CA LYS A 69 -2.47 10.33 -1.74
C LYS A 69 -2.95 11.68 -1.20
N ARG A 70 -4.18 11.74 -0.68
CA ARG A 70 -4.76 12.96 -0.08
C ARG A 70 -4.06 13.31 1.23
N LEU A 71 -3.86 12.33 2.11
CA LEU A 71 -3.14 12.54 3.38
C LEU A 71 -1.73 13.10 3.13
N ILE A 72 -0.98 12.51 2.20
CA ILE A 72 0.35 12.99 1.81
C ILE A 72 0.29 14.42 1.25
N SER A 73 -0.74 14.76 0.48
CA SER A 73 -0.89 16.11 -0.08
C SER A 73 -1.11 17.16 1.02
N VAL A 74 -1.95 16.85 2.01
CA VAL A 74 -2.14 17.70 3.19
C VAL A 74 -0.84 17.81 3.99
N LEU A 75 -0.15 16.70 4.25
CA LEU A 75 1.11 16.72 4.98
C LEU A 75 2.16 17.57 4.29
N LYS A 76 2.32 17.45 2.97
CA LYS A 76 3.23 18.29 2.19
C LYS A 76 2.90 19.76 2.38
N PHE A 77 1.62 20.13 2.24
CA PHE A 77 1.19 21.52 2.40
C PHE A 77 1.55 22.10 3.78
N VAL A 78 1.31 21.33 4.84
CA VAL A 78 1.61 21.72 6.23
C VAL A 78 3.12 21.83 6.46
N CYS A 79 3.88 20.81 6.05
CA CYS A 79 5.33 20.75 6.19
C CYS A 79 6.05 21.85 5.40
N GLU A 80 5.66 22.10 4.15
CA GLU A 80 6.26 23.14 3.30
C GLU A 80 6.08 24.55 3.87
N ARG A 81 5.04 24.76 4.68
CA ARG A 81 4.75 26.05 5.34
C ARG A 81 5.30 26.14 6.76
N GLY A 82 5.97 25.09 7.25
CA GLY A 82 6.45 25.04 8.63
C GLY A 82 5.33 25.10 9.68
N LEU A 83 4.12 24.68 9.30
CA LEU A 83 2.98 24.68 10.22
C LEU A 83 3.08 23.50 11.19
N ALA A 84 2.69 23.72 12.44
CA ALA A 84 2.63 22.65 13.43
C ALA A 84 1.64 21.57 12.98
N LEU A 85 2.09 20.32 12.84
CA LEU A 85 1.24 19.20 12.41
C LEU A 85 0.17 18.88 13.46
N ARG A 86 0.56 18.93 14.74
CA ARG A 86 -0.26 18.63 15.91
C ARG A 86 -0.60 19.90 16.69
N GLY A 87 -1.73 19.86 17.37
CA GLY A 87 -2.13 20.82 18.40
C GLY A 87 -2.20 20.11 19.75
N ASP A 88 -2.75 20.77 20.76
CA ASP A 88 -2.81 20.22 22.12
C ASP A 88 -3.84 19.09 22.29
N ASN A 89 -4.74 18.89 21.31
CA ASN A 89 -5.77 17.85 21.32
C ASN A 89 -5.81 17.04 20.01
N GLU A 90 -6.06 15.73 20.10
CA GLU A 90 -6.12 14.78 18.97
C GLU A 90 -7.53 14.17 18.74
N THR A 91 -8.57 14.69 19.40
CA THR A 91 -9.97 14.25 19.19
C THR A 91 -10.44 14.62 17.75
N ILE A 92 -11.65 14.28 17.27
CA ILE A 92 -12.23 14.83 16.01
C ILE A 92 -13.48 15.67 16.37
N GLY A 93 -13.66 16.90 15.84
CA GLY A 93 -14.70 17.91 16.23
C GLY A 93 -14.51 18.95 17.40
N SER A 94 -13.32 19.32 17.84
CA SER A 94 -12.89 20.22 18.93
C SER A 94 -12.11 21.40 18.35
N PRO A 95 -12.15 22.57 18.99
CA PRO A 95 -11.55 23.78 18.43
C PRO A 95 -10.01 23.80 18.42
N ASN A 96 -9.33 22.88 19.11
CA ASN A 96 -7.88 22.89 19.31
C ASN A 96 -7.15 21.77 18.54
N TYR A 97 -7.54 21.50 17.30
CA TYR A 97 -6.84 20.51 16.49
C TYR A 97 -5.56 21.00 15.85
N GLY A 98 -4.64 20.05 15.67
CA GLY A 98 -3.46 20.26 14.84
C GLY A 98 -3.85 20.59 13.39
N ASN A 99 -3.01 21.39 12.73
CA ASN A 99 -3.29 21.88 11.38
C ASN A 99 -3.55 20.74 10.38
N TYR A 100 -2.93 19.58 10.57
CA TYR A 100 -3.16 18.40 9.73
C TYR A 100 -4.62 17.94 9.77
N LEU A 101 -5.19 17.75 10.97
CA LEU A 101 -6.56 17.27 11.12
C LEU A 101 -7.58 18.33 10.71
N GLY A 102 -7.31 19.60 11.05
CA GLY A 102 -8.14 20.72 10.60
C GLY A 102 -8.21 20.86 9.07
N LEU A 103 -7.09 20.64 8.37
CA LEU A 103 -7.06 20.62 6.90
C LEU A 103 -7.80 19.41 6.31
N LEU A 104 -7.81 18.26 7.00
CA LEU A 104 -8.61 17.11 6.59
C LEU A 104 -10.10 17.35 6.82
N GLU A 105 -10.48 18.07 7.87
CA GLU A 105 -11.88 18.48 8.12
C GLU A 105 -12.37 19.54 7.10
N LEU A 106 -11.48 20.43 6.63
CA LEU A 106 -11.73 21.42 5.57
C LEU A 106 -12.00 20.81 4.18
N THR A 107 -12.00 19.48 4.06
CA THR A 107 -12.31 18.79 2.81
C THR A 107 -13.80 18.63 2.55
N GLU A 108 -14.61 19.63 2.94
CA GLU A 108 -16.00 19.79 2.51
C GLU A 108 -16.17 19.76 0.97
N TYR A 109 -15.07 19.94 0.23
CA TYR A 109 -14.98 19.84 -1.24
C TYR A 109 -14.49 18.47 -1.76
N ASP A 110 -14.24 17.50 -0.89
CA ASP A 110 -13.81 16.15 -1.26
C ASP A 110 -14.79 15.10 -0.70
N ASP A 111 -15.79 14.77 -1.52
CA ASP A 111 -16.84 13.80 -1.17
C ASP A 111 -16.26 12.48 -0.65
N PHE A 112 -15.13 12.04 -1.19
CA PHE A 112 -14.48 10.79 -0.78
C PHE A 112 -13.94 10.87 0.65
N LEU A 113 -13.18 11.92 0.96
CA LEU A 113 -12.56 12.07 2.28
C LEU A 113 -13.63 12.38 3.34
N GLY A 114 -14.62 13.21 3.00
CA GLY A 114 -15.77 13.48 3.85
C GLY A 114 -16.56 12.22 4.19
N GLN A 115 -16.80 11.33 3.22
CA GLN A 115 -17.43 10.03 3.48
C GLN A 115 -16.55 9.13 4.36
N HIS A 116 -15.23 9.07 4.13
CA HIS A 116 -14.32 8.27 4.96
C HIS A 116 -14.34 8.73 6.43
N ILE A 117 -14.26 10.05 6.68
CA ILE A 117 -14.28 10.63 8.02
C ILE A 117 -15.64 10.38 8.71
N LYS A 118 -16.75 10.55 7.99
CA LYS A 118 -18.09 10.25 8.53
C LYS A 118 -18.24 8.78 8.90
N ASN A 119 -17.80 7.88 8.03
CA ASN A 119 -17.82 6.44 8.31
C ASN A 119 -16.98 6.11 9.54
N LEU A 120 -15.79 6.71 9.66
CA LEU A 120 -14.93 6.54 10.84
C LEU A 120 -15.60 7.04 12.12
N ALA A 121 -16.28 8.18 12.10
CA ALA A 121 -17.01 8.70 13.26
C ALA A 121 -18.18 7.79 13.69
N SER A 122 -18.79 7.08 12.73
CA SER A 122 -19.88 6.13 13.01
C SER A 122 -19.40 4.74 13.42
N CYS A 123 -18.18 4.36 13.04
CA CYS A 123 -17.56 3.10 13.38
C CYS A 123 -16.87 3.23 14.75
N GLY A 124 -17.31 2.46 15.75
CA GLY A 124 -16.61 2.39 17.04
C GLY A 124 -15.15 1.92 16.94
N SER A 125 -14.49 1.74 18.09
CA SER A 125 -13.09 1.28 18.16
C SER A 125 -12.90 -0.08 17.45
N GLY A 126 -11.74 -0.29 16.80
CA GLY A 126 -11.36 -1.57 16.20
C GLY A 126 -11.28 -1.60 14.67
N HIS A 127 -11.50 -0.47 14.00
CA HIS A 127 -11.41 -0.34 12.55
C HIS A 127 -10.07 0.29 12.13
N THR A 128 -9.53 -0.15 10.99
CA THR A 128 -8.31 0.44 10.42
C THR A 128 -8.55 1.90 10.06
N ASN A 129 -7.86 2.80 10.74
CA ASN A 129 -7.82 4.22 10.38
C ASN A 129 -6.38 4.65 10.14
N TYR A 130 -6.15 5.36 9.04
CA TYR A 130 -4.85 5.95 8.69
C TYR A 130 -4.80 7.45 9.03
N LEU A 131 -5.80 7.95 9.76
CA LEU A 131 -5.88 9.34 10.20
C LEU A 131 -5.23 9.57 11.57
N SER A 132 -4.82 8.50 12.25
CA SER A 132 -4.19 8.61 13.56
C SER A 132 -2.91 9.44 13.52
N SER A 133 -2.62 10.04 14.66
CA SER A 133 -1.42 10.82 14.88
C SER A 133 -0.15 9.98 14.71
N THR A 134 -0.20 8.69 15.05
CA THR A 134 0.88 7.71 14.85
C THR A 134 1.18 7.44 13.38
N VAL A 135 0.14 7.25 12.54
CA VAL A 135 0.32 7.06 11.10
C VAL A 135 0.84 8.34 10.45
N CYS A 136 0.35 9.50 10.88
CA CYS A 136 0.86 10.79 10.44
C CYS A 136 2.38 10.95 10.72
N GLU A 137 2.83 10.64 11.94
CA GLU A 137 4.25 10.65 12.28
C GLU A 137 5.07 9.68 11.44
N GLU A 138 4.55 8.49 11.17
CA GLU A 138 5.22 7.52 10.32
C GLU A 138 5.40 8.05 8.90
N LEU A 139 4.34 8.63 8.31
CA LEU A 139 4.40 9.23 6.97
C LEU A 139 5.41 10.39 6.93
N VAL A 140 5.40 11.27 7.93
CA VAL A 140 6.35 12.37 8.05
C VAL A 140 7.79 11.86 8.15
N ARG A 141 8.03 10.83 8.97
CA ARG A 141 9.33 10.17 9.11
C ARG A 141 9.80 9.57 7.78
N LEU A 142 8.94 8.87 7.06
CA LEU A 142 9.27 8.28 5.75
C LEU A 142 9.62 9.35 4.71
N MET A 143 8.82 10.42 4.63
CA MET A 143 9.10 11.55 3.75
C MET A 143 10.41 12.25 4.13
N GLY A 144 10.62 12.51 5.42
CA GLY A 144 11.85 13.12 5.93
C GLY A 144 13.09 12.29 5.62
N ASN A 145 13.02 10.97 5.79
CA ASN A 145 14.10 10.06 5.43
C ASN A 145 14.42 10.10 3.92
N ARG A 146 13.40 10.22 3.06
CA ARG A 146 13.61 10.34 1.61
C ARG A 146 14.34 11.65 1.26
N VAL A 147 13.92 12.76 1.85
CA VAL A 147 14.55 14.08 1.64
C VAL A 147 15.99 14.10 2.18
N LEU A 148 16.21 13.51 3.35
CA LEU A 148 17.54 13.38 3.95
C LEU A 148 18.48 12.57 3.05
N ASN A 149 18.03 11.40 2.58
CA ASN A 149 18.84 10.55 1.70
C ASN A 149 19.18 11.26 0.39
N GLU A 150 18.22 11.96 -0.21
CA GLU A 150 18.46 12.77 -1.42
C GLU A 150 19.46 13.90 -1.15
N THR A 151 19.36 14.57 0.00
CA THR A 151 20.31 15.61 0.42
C THR A 151 21.72 15.03 0.57
N ILE A 152 21.87 13.87 1.23
CA ILE A 152 23.16 13.18 1.37
C ILE A 152 23.73 12.81 0.01
N LEU A 153 22.91 12.32 -0.92
CA LEU A 153 23.35 12.00 -2.29
C LEU A 153 23.87 13.26 -2.99
N ARG A 154 23.17 14.39 -2.88
CA ARG A 154 23.59 15.67 -3.46
C ARG A 154 24.87 16.21 -2.83
N LEU A 155 25.04 16.05 -1.52
CA LEU A 155 26.26 16.46 -0.81
C LEU A 155 27.51 15.66 -1.22
N LYS A 156 27.33 14.42 -1.69
CA LYS A 156 28.44 13.57 -2.16
C LYS A 156 28.92 13.90 -3.58
N LEU A 157 28.16 14.69 -4.35
CA LEU A 157 28.50 15.05 -5.73
C LEU A 157 29.60 16.13 -5.85
N PRO A 158 29.53 17.27 -5.13
CA PRO A 158 30.51 18.34 -5.30
C PRO A 158 31.84 18.01 -4.61
N LYS A 159 32.92 18.57 -5.15
CA LYS A 159 34.28 18.48 -4.57
C LYS A 159 34.42 19.29 -3.27
N TYR A 160 33.61 20.33 -3.10
CA TYR A 160 33.67 21.26 -1.96
C TYR A 160 32.27 21.51 -1.43
N TYR A 161 32.15 21.59 -0.10
CA TYR A 161 30.95 21.98 0.63
C TYR A 161 31.35 22.79 1.87
N SER A 162 30.46 23.64 2.37
CA SER A 162 30.64 24.41 3.60
C SER A 162 29.59 24.03 4.63
N VAL A 163 29.97 23.98 5.90
CA VAL A 163 29.07 23.73 7.03
C VAL A 163 29.15 24.92 7.97
N SER A 164 28.02 25.58 8.21
CA SER A 164 27.88 26.62 9.23
C SER A 164 27.22 26.02 10.47
N LEU A 165 27.82 26.24 11.64
CA LEU A 165 27.24 25.85 12.92
C LEU A 165 26.66 27.11 13.58
N ASP A 166 25.39 27.04 13.96
CA ASP A 166 24.74 28.08 14.77
C ASP A 166 24.35 27.49 16.12
N SER A 167 24.55 28.24 17.20
CA SER A 167 24.28 27.80 18.57
C SER A 167 23.35 28.80 19.26
N THR A 168 22.17 28.34 19.65
CA THR A 168 21.22 29.14 20.42
C THR A 168 21.32 28.78 21.89
N ASN A 169 21.57 29.76 22.75
CA ASN A 169 21.54 29.57 24.19
C ASN A 169 20.09 29.72 24.67
N ILE A 170 19.53 28.67 25.26
CA ILE A 170 18.18 28.69 25.82
C ILE A 170 18.34 28.95 27.32
N GLN A 171 18.02 30.18 27.76
CA GLN A 171 17.87 30.47 29.18
C GLN A 171 16.52 29.94 29.64
N LEU A 172 16.55 29.02 30.62
CA LEU A 172 15.38 28.46 31.30
C LEU A 172 14.83 29.43 32.35
#